data_AF-A0A924ZE44-F1
#
_entry.id   AF-A0A924ZE44-F1
#
_cell.length_a   1.000
_cell.length_b   1.000
_cell.length_c   1.000
_cell.angle_alpha   90.00
_cell.angle_beta   90.00
_cell.angle_gamma   90.00
#
_symmetry.space_group_name_H-M   'P 1'
#
loop_
_entity.id
_entity.type
_entity.pdbx_description
1 polymer ?
#
loop_
_entity_poly.entity_id
_entity_poly.type
_entity_poly.pdbx_seq_one_letter_code
_entity_poly.pdbx_strand_id
1 'polypeptide(L)' 'DLTEGRASAGEASLYARANDPIDFAAKMAELIADPERGRAMGRMGRQRVLDRLSWAHSVPHLLAAYDRIFAKRRG' A
#
# COMPACT_ATOMS: atom_id res chain seq x y z
N ASP A 1 -9.11 2.12 -12.53
CA ASP A 1 -8.02 2.92 -11.92
C ASP A 1 -7.54 2.20 -10.66
N LEU A 2 -6.24 2.20 -10.36
CA LEU A 2 -5.64 1.50 -9.21
C LEU A 2 -4.89 2.48 -8.30
N THR A 3 -5.42 3.69 -8.15
CA THR A 3 -4.75 4.82 -7.49
C THR A 3 -4.30 4.48 -6.07
N GLU A 4 -5.21 3.99 -5.22
CA GLU A 4 -4.88 3.63 -3.84
C GLU A 4 -3.94 2.43 -3.76
N GLY A 5 -4.14 1.43 -4.62
CA GLY A 5 -3.27 0.25 -4.70
C GLY A 5 -1.85 0.59 -5.17
N ARG A 6 -1.70 1.52 -6.11
CA ARG A 6 -0.41 2.07 -6.54
C ARG A 6 0.23 2.94 -5.48
N ALA A 7 -0.54 3.79 -4.82
CA ALA A 7 -0.05 4.63 -3.73
C ALA A 7 0.46 3.79 -2.56
N SER A 8 -0.28 2.73 -2.20
CA SER A 8 0.03 1.90 -1.03
C SER A 8 1.12 0.88 -1.33
N ALA A 9 0.97 0.06 -2.37
CA ALA A 9 1.89 -1.03 -2.65
C ALA A 9 3.13 -0.58 -3.45
N GLY A 10 3.01 0.42 -4.33
CA GLY A 10 4.11 0.86 -5.19
C GLY A 10 4.78 -0.31 -5.93
N GLU A 11 6.10 -0.39 -5.84
CA GLU A 11 6.90 -1.46 -6.46
C GLU A 11 6.76 -2.83 -5.79
N ALA A 12 6.06 -2.92 -4.64
CA ALA A 12 5.80 -4.19 -3.97
C ALA A 12 4.64 -5.00 -4.59
N SER A 13 4.10 -4.58 -5.75
CA SER A 13 3.02 -5.28 -6.44
C SER A 13 3.20 -5.28 -7.96
N LEU A 14 2.61 -6.29 -8.61
CA LEU A 14 2.34 -6.28 -10.05
C LEU A 14 0.91 -5.82 -10.29
N TYR A 15 0.72 -5.03 -11.35
CA TYR A 15 -0.58 -4.44 -11.66
C TYR A 15 -1.11 -5.04 -12.96
N ALA A 16 -2.18 -5.82 -12.84
CA ALA A 16 -2.93 -6.33 -13.99
C ALA A 16 -3.88 -5.25 -14.55
N ARG A 17 -4.24 -5.40 -15.83
CA ARG A 17 -5.28 -4.59 -16.48
C ARG A 17 -6.64 -4.83 -15.81
N ALA A 18 -7.44 -3.77 -15.73
CA ALA A 18 -8.74 -3.81 -15.08
C ALA A 18 -9.67 -4.81 -15.79
N ASN A 19 -10.29 -5.69 -15.00
CA ASN A 19 -11.20 -6.75 -15.48
C ASN A 19 -10.57 -7.70 -16.50
N ASP A 20 -9.25 -7.92 -16.45
CA ASP A 20 -8.56 -8.87 -17.32
C ASP A 20 -8.02 -10.07 -16.52
N PRO A 21 -8.73 -11.21 -16.50
CA PRO A 21 -8.29 -12.40 -15.78
C PRO A 21 -7.07 -13.10 -16.42
N ILE A 22 -6.86 -12.91 -17.73
CA ILE A 22 -5.71 -13.50 -18.45
C ILE A 22 -4.44 -12.76 -18.03
N ASP A 23 -4.47 -11.43 -18.01
CA ASP A 23 -3.34 -10.62 -17.53
C ASP A 23 -3.07 -10.87 -16.04
N PHE A 24 -4.12 -11.00 -15.22
CA PHE A 24 -3.97 -11.37 -13.82
C PHE A 24 -3.27 -12.73 -13.64
N ALA A 25 -3.68 -13.76 -14.40
CA ALA A 25 -3.02 -15.06 -14.39
C ALA A 25 -1.57 -14.99 -14.85
N ALA A 26 -1.27 -14.18 -15.87
CA ALA A 26 0.10 -13.97 -16.35
C ALA A 26 0.99 -13.34 -15.27
N LYS A 27 0.49 -12.35 -14.50
CA LYS A 27 1.24 -11.75 -13.37
C LYS A 27 1.49 -12.74 -12.24
N MET A 28 0.55 -13.63 -11.95
CA MET A 28 0.78 -14.70 -10.97
C MET A 28 1.84 -15.68 -11.48
N ALA A 29 1.76 -16.11 -12.75
CA ALA A 29 2.75 -16.99 -13.35
C ALA A 29 4.15 -16.38 -13.37
N GLU A 30 4.27 -15.07 -13.61
CA GLU A 30 5.51 -14.29 -13.54
C GLU A 30 6.20 -14.42 -12.17
N LEU A 31 5.43 -14.32 -11.07
CA LEU A 31 5.98 -14.46 -9.71
C LEU A 31 6.27 -15.91 -9.32
N ILE A 32 5.52 -16.87 -9.84
CA ILE A 32 5.78 -18.30 -9.62
C ILE A 32 7.07 -18.72 -10.33
N ALA A 33 7.31 -18.20 -11.54
CA ALA A 33 8.52 -18.47 -12.32
C ALA A 33 9.77 -17.82 -11.73
N ASP A 34 9.63 -16.69 -11.02
CA ASP A 34 10.71 -16.00 -10.31
C ASP A 34 10.39 -15.77 -8.82
N PRO A 35 10.63 -16.80 -7.97
CA PRO A 35 10.35 -16.71 -6.54
C PRO A 35 11.19 -15.66 -5.81
N GLU A 36 12.39 -15.33 -6.29
CA GLU A 36 13.24 -14.31 -5.67
C GLU A 36 12.66 -12.92 -5.84
N ARG A 37 12.12 -12.62 -7.02
CA ARG A 37 11.38 -11.38 -7.24
C ARG A 37 10.15 -11.29 -6.33
N GLY A 38 9.40 -12.38 -6.18
CA GLY A 38 8.29 -12.44 -5.22
C GLY A 38 8.73 -12.14 -3.78
N ARG A 39 9.85 -12.73 -3.34
CA ARG A 39 10.43 -12.46 -2.01
C ARG A 39 10.88 -11.02 -1.85
N ALA A 40 11.52 -10.44 -2.87
CA ALA A 40 11.95 -9.05 -2.87
C ALA A 40 10.76 -8.10 -2.73
N MET A 41 9.72 -8.30 -3.54
CA MET A 41 8.47 -7.54 -3.45
C MET A 41 7.81 -7.70 -2.07
N GLY A 42 7.78 -8.92 -1.51
CA GLY A 42 7.25 -9.16 -0.17
C GLY A 42 8.00 -8.40 0.93
N ARG A 43 9.35 -8.38 0.88
CA ARG A 43 10.17 -7.58 1.80
C ARG A 43 9.87 -6.08 1.68
N MET A 44 9.79 -5.57 0.45
CA MET A 44 9.47 -4.16 0.20
C MET A 44 8.08 -3.80 0.73
N GLY A 45 7.06 -4.63 0.45
CA GLY A 45 5.70 -4.42 0.93
C GLY A 45 5.64 -4.40 2.45
N ARG A 46 6.34 -5.34 3.11
CA ARG A 46 6.44 -5.38 4.57
C ARG A 46 7.08 -4.12 5.14
N GLN A 47 8.20 -3.67 4.57
CA GLN A 47 8.90 -2.48 5.01
C GLN A 47 8.01 -1.24 4.89
N ARG A 48 7.28 -1.08 3.78
CA ARG A 48 6.33 0.03 3.60
C ARG A 48 5.24 0.05 4.66
N VAL A 49 4.70 -1.12 5.01
CA VAL A 49 3.71 -1.21 6.09
C VAL A 49 4.31 -0.73 7.40
N LEU A 50 5.47 -1.26 7.78
CA LEU A 50 6.10 -0.90 9.05
C LEU A 50 6.45 0.58 9.14
N ASP A 51 7.07 1.13 8.09
CA ASP A 51 7.71 2.45 8.11
C ASP A 51 6.77 3.61 7.75
N ARG A 52 5.64 3.33 7.09
CA ARG A 52 4.78 4.38 6.49
C ARG A 52 3.30 4.18 6.74
N LEU A 53 2.81 2.95 6.63
CA LEU A 53 1.37 2.67 6.58
C LEU A 53 0.83 2.06 7.88
N SER A 54 1.67 1.83 8.89
CA SER A 54 1.25 1.27 10.16
C SER A 54 0.42 2.27 10.97
N TRP A 55 -0.46 1.75 11.82
CA TRP A 55 -1.29 2.57 12.71
C TRP A 55 -0.46 3.52 13.58
N ALA A 56 0.73 3.08 14.03
CA ALA A 56 1.65 3.90 14.80
C ALA A 56 2.05 5.20 14.08
N HIS A 57 2.14 5.18 12.74
CA HIS A 57 2.39 6.38 11.95
C HIS A 57 1.13 7.21 11.70
N SER A 58 -0.05 6.58 11.61
CA SER A 58 -1.32 7.28 11.36
C SER A 58 -1.87 8.00 12.59
N VAL A 59 -1.72 7.43 13.80
CA VAL A 59 -2.29 7.97 15.04
C VAL A 59 -1.91 9.43 15.31
N PRO A 60 -0.63 9.84 15.26
CA PRO A 60 -0.26 11.21 15.57
C PRO A 60 -0.93 12.24 14.65
N HIS A 61 -1.07 11.92 13.36
CA HIS A 61 -1.73 12.77 12.38
C HIS A 61 -3.23 12.91 12.66
N LEU A 62 -3.88 11.80 13.04
CA LEU A 62 -5.30 11.82 13.39
C LEU A 62 -5.54 12.64 14.66
N LEU A 63 -4.76 12.42 15.71
CA LEU A 63 -4.85 13.19 16.96
C LEU A 63 -4.65 14.69 16.71
N ALA A 64 -3.62 15.07 15.94
CA ALA A 64 -3.40 16.47 15.57
C ALA A 64 -4.57 17.08 14.80
N ALA A 65 -5.23 16.31 13.95
CA ALA A 65 -6.44 16.75 13.25
C ALA A 65 -7.60 16.99 14.23
N TYR A 66 -7.82 16.10 15.19
CA TYR A 66 -8.83 16.28 16.24
C TYR A 66 -8.53 17.49 17.12
N ASP A 67 -7.28 17.66 17.57
CA ASP A 67 -6.86 18.81 18.37
C ASP A 67 -7.14 20.12 17.66
N ARG A 68 -6.86 20.20 16.36
CA ARG A 68 -7.15 21.38 15.53
C ARG A 68 -8.66 21.67 15.44
N ILE A 69 -9.49 20.63 15.27
CA ILE A 69 -10.94 20.80 15.20
C ILE A 69 -11.49 21.29 16.54
N PHE A 70 -11.05 20.71 17.66
CA PHE A 70 -11.52 21.10 18.98
C PHE A 70 -11.02 22.48 19.43
N ALA A 71 -9.80 22.87 19.06
CA ALA A 71 -9.30 24.23 19.29
C ALA A 71 -10.17 25.28 18.59
N LYS A 72 -10.57 25.03 17.32
CA LYS A 72 -11.45 25.92 16.55
C LYS A 72 -12.88 26.01 17.07
N ARG A 73 -13.37 25.03 17.83
CA ARG A 73 -14.72 25.04 18.39
C ARG A 73 -14.81 25.78 19.73
N ARG A 74 -13.67 26.02 20.39
CA ARG A 74 -13.60 26.70 21.69
C ARG A 74 -13.38 28.21 21.58
N GLY A 75 -12.99 28.70 20.41
CA GLY A 75 -12.91 30.14 20.08
C GLY A 75 -14.02 30.51 19.12
#